data_AF-A0A7S4RW24-F1
#
_entry.id   AF-A0A7S4RW24-F1
#
_cell.length_a   1.000
_cell.length_b   1.000
_cell.length_c   1.000
_cell.angle_alpha   90.00
_cell.angle_beta   90.00
_cell.angle_gamma   90.00
#
_symmetry.space_group_name_H-M   'P 1'
#
loop_
_entity.id
_entity.type
_entity.pdbx_description
1 polymer ?
#
loop_
_entity_poly.entity_id
_entity_poly.type
_entity_poly.pdbx_seq_one_letter_code
_entity_poly.pdbx_strand_id
1 'polypeptide(L)'
;KEKNGHCSVSRYDVRKNSLGNWADHQRKLYKKNTLSSSRIQQLDSIGFKWDPLEHAWNEYFNQLCASKEKNGHCSVSRYDVRKNSLGIWADHQRVFYKKNTLSSSRIQKLDSIGYWADHQRKLYKKNTLSFKWDPRNEYYDQLWKKKFDELCAFKAQNGHCNVSTYDEQNTSLGQWVNHQRVFYKKNTLSSDRIQ
;
A
#
# COMPACT_ATOMS: atom_id res chain seq x y z
N LYS A 1 -18.80 -28.90 -5.76
CA LYS A 1 -17.39 -28.49 -5.65
C LYS A 1 -16.51 -29.25 -6.67
N GLU A 2 -16.95 -29.42 -7.93
CA GLU A 2 -16.32 -30.44 -8.79
C GLU A 2 -16.30 -30.15 -10.30
N LYS A 3 -16.32 -28.88 -10.74
CA LYS A 3 -16.07 -28.63 -12.17
C LYS A 3 -15.39 -27.33 -12.58
N ASN A 4 -15.18 -26.36 -11.69
CA ASN A 4 -14.42 -25.15 -12.02
C ASN A 4 -13.63 -24.69 -10.78
N GLY A 5 -12.32 -24.94 -10.78
CA GLY A 5 -11.40 -24.60 -9.69
C GLY A 5 -11.11 -23.10 -9.51
N HIS A 6 -11.88 -22.20 -10.14
CA HIS A 6 -11.74 -20.75 -10.00
C HIS A 6 -13.09 -20.02 -10.12
N CYS A 7 -13.35 -19.05 -9.24
CA CYS A 7 -14.52 -18.15 -9.27
C CYS A 7 -14.32 -16.92 -10.17
N SER A 8 -13.64 -17.05 -11.32
CA SER A 8 -13.50 -15.99 -12.32
C SER A 8 -14.19 -16.42 -13.61
N VAL A 9 -15.32 -15.79 -13.94
CA VAL A 9 -16.22 -16.21 -15.02
C VAL A 9 -16.06 -15.26 -16.22
N SER A 10 -15.81 -15.82 -17.41
CA SER A 10 -15.71 -15.10 -18.69
C SER A 10 -17.09 -14.60 -19.16
N ARG A 11 -17.12 -13.37 -19.72
CA ARG A 11 -18.33 -12.60 -20.10
C ARG A 11 -19.09 -13.12 -21.34
N TYR A 12 -18.67 -14.21 -21.97
CA TYR A 12 -19.18 -14.63 -23.29
C TYR A 12 -19.94 -15.97 -23.32
N ASP A 13 -20.29 -16.54 -22.18
CA ASP A 13 -20.95 -17.85 -22.12
C ASP A 13 -22.37 -17.73 -21.53
N VAL A 14 -23.39 -17.82 -22.41
CA VAL A 14 -24.78 -17.45 -22.14
C VAL A 14 -25.42 -18.29 -21.01
N ARG A 15 -24.99 -19.54 -20.81
CA ARG A 15 -25.45 -20.40 -19.69
C ARG A 15 -24.70 -20.14 -18.39
N LYS A 16 -23.47 -19.62 -18.43
CA LYS A 16 -22.71 -19.15 -17.26
C LYS A 16 -23.15 -17.76 -16.79
N ASN A 17 -23.84 -17.01 -17.65
CA ASN A 17 -24.34 -15.68 -17.34
C ASN A 17 -25.50 -15.71 -16.31
N SER A 18 -26.31 -16.78 -16.27
CA SER A 18 -27.43 -16.90 -15.32
C SER A 18 -26.98 -17.11 -13.87
N LEU A 19 -25.98 -17.98 -13.65
CA LEU A 19 -25.38 -18.21 -12.33
C LEU A 19 -24.59 -17.00 -11.84
N GLY A 20 -23.87 -16.32 -12.74
CA GLY A 20 -23.19 -15.05 -12.43
C GLY A 20 -24.18 -13.98 -11.96
N ASN A 21 -25.25 -13.78 -12.73
CA ASN A 21 -26.32 -12.84 -12.39
C ASN A 21 -27.04 -13.22 -11.08
N TRP A 22 -27.29 -14.50 -10.85
CA TRP A 22 -27.88 -14.98 -9.60
C TRP A 22 -26.97 -14.72 -8.40
N ALA A 23 -25.68 -15.03 -8.53
CA ALA A 23 -24.69 -14.77 -7.48
C ALA A 23 -24.59 -13.27 -7.16
N ASP A 24 -24.56 -12.42 -8.19
CA ASP A 24 -24.55 -10.96 -8.03
C ASP A 24 -25.85 -10.45 -7.37
N HIS A 25 -26.99 -11.06 -7.69
CA HIS A 25 -28.24 -10.76 -7.02
C HIS A 25 -28.19 -11.13 -5.53
N GLN A 26 -27.65 -12.32 -5.17
CA GLN A 26 -27.47 -12.69 -3.76
C GLN A 26 -26.56 -11.71 -3.03
N ARG A 27 -25.44 -11.29 -3.63
CA ARG A 27 -24.53 -10.27 -3.05
C ARG A 27 -25.23 -8.93 -2.83
N LYS A 28 -26.08 -8.49 -3.77
CA LYS A 28 -26.88 -7.26 -3.63
C LYS A 28 -27.87 -7.37 -2.47
N LEU A 29 -28.57 -8.49 -2.32
CA LEU A 29 -29.50 -8.73 -1.22
C LEU A 29 -28.78 -8.79 0.14
N TYR A 30 -27.63 -9.45 0.19
CA TYR A 30 -26.78 -9.51 1.38
C TYR A 30 -26.32 -8.12 1.82
N LYS A 31 -25.81 -7.31 0.88
CA LYS A 31 -25.39 -5.92 1.16
C LYS A 31 -26.54 -5.02 1.62
N LYS A 32 -27.78 -5.33 1.23
CA LYS A 32 -29.00 -4.64 1.67
C LYS A 32 -29.54 -5.18 3.00
N ASN A 33 -28.92 -6.18 3.60
CA ASN A 33 -29.41 -6.89 4.80
C ASN A 33 -30.83 -7.47 4.65
N THR A 34 -31.26 -7.76 3.42
CA THR A 34 -32.61 -8.32 3.13
C THR A 34 -32.57 -9.81 2.84
N LEU A 35 -31.40 -10.44 2.88
CA LEU A 35 -31.24 -11.87 2.67
C LEU A 35 -31.47 -12.63 3.97
N SER A 36 -32.22 -13.73 3.92
CA SER A 36 -32.52 -14.51 5.11
C SER A 36 -31.27 -15.19 5.69
N SER A 37 -31.22 -15.30 7.02
CA SER A 37 -30.12 -15.95 7.76
C SER A 37 -29.87 -17.39 7.30
N SER A 38 -30.93 -18.16 7.05
CA SER A 38 -30.84 -19.54 6.53
C SER A 38 -30.13 -19.59 5.16
N ARG A 39 -30.43 -18.64 4.25
CA ARG A 39 -29.76 -18.58 2.94
C ARG A 39 -28.30 -18.14 3.06
N ILE A 40 -28.00 -17.23 3.99
CA ILE A 40 -26.62 -16.82 4.28
C ILE A 40 -25.81 -18.03 4.75
N GLN A 41 -26.31 -18.78 5.73
CA GLN A 41 -25.64 -19.99 6.25
C GLN A 41 -25.41 -21.05 5.16
N GLN A 42 -26.38 -21.27 4.28
CA GLN A 42 -26.22 -22.20 3.16
C GLN A 42 -25.09 -21.78 2.22
N LEU A 43 -25.02 -20.48 1.89
CA LEU A 43 -24.00 -19.94 1.01
C LEU A 43 -22.62 -19.91 1.67
N ASP A 44 -22.55 -19.60 2.96
CA ASP A 44 -21.32 -19.66 3.75
C ASP A 44 -20.76 -21.09 3.83
N SER A 45 -21.62 -22.10 3.99
CA SER A 45 -21.20 -23.50 4.09
C SER A 45 -20.48 -24.03 2.84
N ILE A 46 -20.73 -23.42 1.69
CA ILE A 46 -20.05 -23.74 0.42
C ILE A 46 -18.89 -22.79 0.10
N GLY A 47 -18.56 -21.85 0.99
CA GLY A 47 -17.50 -20.87 0.81
C GLY A 47 -17.83 -19.78 -0.21
N PHE A 48 -19.11 -19.38 -0.30
CA PHE A 48 -19.53 -18.34 -1.24
C PHE A 48 -18.87 -17.00 -0.91
N LYS A 49 -18.10 -16.46 -1.88
CA LYS A 49 -17.42 -15.16 -1.74
C LYS A 49 -18.44 -14.02 -1.92
N TRP A 50 -18.84 -13.39 -0.81
CA TRP A 50 -19.76 -12.25 -0.79
C TRP A 50 -19.14 -10.99 -1.41
N ASP A 51 -17.84 -10.78 -1.23
CA ASP A 51 -17.07 -9.73 -1.91
C ASP A 51 -15.87 -10.33 -2.66
N PRO A 52 -16.06 -10.80 -3.91
CA PRO A 52 -14.99 -11.42 -4.69
C PRO A 52 -13.82 -10.47 -4.96
N LEU A 53 -14.08 -9.17 -5.06
CA LEU A 53 -13.05 -8.17 -5.34
C LEU A 53 -12.18 -7.95 -4.11
N GLU A 54 -12.78 -7.85 -2.93
CA GLU A 54 -12.04 -7.74 -1.67
C GLU A 54 -11.29 -9.04 -1.36
N HIS A 55 -11.87 -10.21 -1.64
CA HIS A 55 -11.15 -11.47 -1.53
C HIS A 55 -9.92 -11.51 -2.44
N ALA A 56 -10.07 -11.16 -3.73
CA ALA A 56 -8.95 -11.12 -4.66
C ALA A 56 -7.88 -10.11 -4.21
N TRP A 57 -8.29 -8.94 -3.69
CA TRP A 57 -7.38 -7.95 -3.14
C TRP A 57 -6.57 -8.53 -1.97
N ASN A 58 -7.23 -9.23 -1.03
CA ASN A 58 -6.57 -9.85 0.11
C ASN A 58 -5.63 -11.00 -0.29
N GLU A 59 -5.97 -11.78 -1.33
CA GLU A 59 -5.07 -12.81 -1.88
C GLU A 59 -3.76 -12.19 -2.39
N TYR A 60 -3.83 -11.08 -3.15
CA TYR A 60 -2.62 -10.37 -3.59
C TYR A 60 -1.86 -9.70 -2.45
N PHE A 61 -2.58 -9.13 -1.47
CA PHE A 61 -1.95 -8.58 -0.27
C PHE A 61 -1.16 -9.65 0.51
N ASN A 62 -1.72 -10.84 0.68
CA ASN A 62 -1.04 -11.96 1.34
C ASN A 62 0.19 -12.42 0.55
N GLN A 63 0.12 -12.48 -0.78
CA GLN A 63 1.28 -12.76 -1.63
C GLN A 63 2.38 -11.69 -1.49
N LEU A 64 1.99 -10.42 -1.33
CA LEU A 64 2.92 -9.32 -1.08
C LEU A 64 3.59 -9.46 0.30
N CYS A 65 2.84 -9.85 1.33
CA CYS A 65 3.38 -10.15 2.67
C CYS A 65 4.40 -11.27 2.61
N ALA A 66 4.06 -12.41 2.00
CA ALA A 66 4.98 -13.54 1.83
C ALA A 66 6.23 -13.14 1.02
N SER A 67 6.08 -12.27 0.01
CA SER A 67 7.21 -11.74 -0.74
C SER A 67 8.11 -10.82 0.09
N LYS A 68 7.53 -10.07 1.05
CA LYS A 68 8.28 -9.25 2.00
C LYS A 68 9.05 -10.11 2.99
N GLU A 69 8.40 -11.12 3.57
CA GLU A 69 9.06 -12.07 4.48
C GLU A 69 10.26 -12.75 3.81
N LYS A 70 10.11 -13.17 2.55
CA LYS A 70 11.17 -13.83 1.79
C LYS A 70 12.35 -12.91 1.41
N ASN A 71 12.07 -11.66 1.02
CA ASN A 71 13.09 -10.78 0.43
C ASN A 71 13.48 -9.59 1.31
N GLY A 72 12.88 -9.47 2.51
CA GLY A 72 13.04 -8.33 3.41
C GLY A 72 12.38 -7.02 2.95
N HIS A 73 11.73 -6.99 1.78
CA HIS A 73 11.09 -5.78 1.24
C HIS A 73 9.87 -6.07 0.36
N CYS A 74 8.98 -5.09 0.22
CA CYS A 74 7.79 -5.19 -0.65
C CYS A 74 8.04 -4.88 -2.14
N SER A 75 9.29 -4.70 -2.59
CA SER A 75 9.58 -4.44 -4.01
C SER A 75 9.36 -5.69 -4.88
N VAL A 76 8.19 -5.76 -5.53
CA VAL A 76 7.89 -6.73 -6.58
C VAL A 76 8.10 -6.08 -7.95
N SER A 77 8.83 -6.75 -8.86
CA SER A 77 9.06 -6.24 -10.21
C SER A 77 7.81 -6.39 -11.07
N ARG A 78 7.46 -5.35 -11.84
CA ARG A 78 6.40 -5.41 -12.86
C ARG A 78 6.78 -6.33 -14.02
N TYR A 79 8.07 -6.55 -14.27
CA TYR A 79 8.56 -7.27 -15.44
C TYR A 79 8.99 -8.72 -15.14
N ASP A 80 8.81 -9.18 -13.89
CA ASP A 80 9.06 -10.58 -13.57
C ASP A 80 7.93 -11.42 -14.15
N VAL A 81 8.22 -12.13 -15.25
CA VAL A 81 7.24 -12.95 -16.00
C VAL A 81 6.54 -13.97 -15.11
N ARG A 82 7.21 -14.44 -14.04
CA ARG A 82 6.62 -15.41 -13.08
C ARG A 82 5.69 -14.78 -12.05
N LYS A 83 5.79 -13.47 -11.82
CA LYS A 83 5.05 -12.71 -10.78
C LYS A 83 4.36 -11.45 -11.31
N ASN A 84 4.19 -11.36 -12.63
CA ASN A 84 3.75 -10.16 -13.32
C ASN A 84 2.43 -9.60 -12.74
N SER A 85 1.49 -10.48 -12.40
CA SER A 85 0.20 -10.14 -11.79
C SER A 85 0.33 -9.39 -10.45
N LEU A 86 1.26 -9.82 -9.58
CA LEU A 86 1.49 -9.17 -8.28
C LEU A 86 2.20 -7.83 -8.43
N GLY A 87 3.17 -7.74 -9.34
CA GLY A 87 3.88 -6.48 -9.64
C GLY A 87 2.96 -5.40 -10.22
N ILE A 88 2.07 -5.77 -11.15
CA ILE A 88 1.04 -4.89 -11.69
C ILE A 88 0.04 -4.48 -10.60
N TRP A 89 -0.45 -5.45 -9.81
CA TRP A 89 -1.39 -5.17 -8.71
C TRP A 89 -0.81 -4.16 -7.71
N ALA A 90 0.45 -4.35 -7.33
CA ALA A 90 1.17 -3.45 -6.44
C ALA A 90 1.25 -2.03 -7.05
N ASP A 91 1.60 -1.92 -8.33
CA ASP A 91 1.62 -0.61 -9.02
C ASP A 91 0.25 0.08 -9.05
N HIS A 92 -0.82 -0.67 -9.29
CA HIS A 92 -2.17 -0.13 -9.24
C HIS A 92 -2.55 0.40 -7.85
N GLN A 93 -2.06 -0.19 -6.76
CA GLN A 93 -2.31 0.35 -5.42
C GLN A 93 -1.72 1.76 -5.26
N ARG A 94 -0.54 2.02 -5.84
CA ARG A 94 0.06 3.37 -5.86
C ARG A 94 -0.75 4.35 -6.70
N VAL A 95 -1.24 3.91 -7.86
CA VAL A 95 -2.09 4.74 -8.73
C VAL A 95 -3.39 5.09 -8.01
N PHE A 96 -4.04 4.13 -7.34
CA PHE A 96 -5.27 4.38 -6.58
C PHE A 96 -5.04 5.25 -5.34
N TYR A 97 -3.92 5.07 -4.64
CA TYR A 97 -3.53 5.94 -3.54
C TYR A 97 -3.36 7.39 -4.02
N LYS A 98 -2.61 7.63 -5.11
CA LYS A 98 -2.42 8.97 -5.68
C LYS A 98 -3.73 9.62 -6.16
N LYS A 99 -4.67 8.80 -6.64
CA LYS A 99 -6.00 9.26 -7.07
C LYS A 99 -6.99 9.43 -5.91
N ASN A 100 -6.59 9.15 -4.67
CA ASN A 100 -7.47 9.16 -3.49
C ASN A 100 -8.68 8.22 -3.62
N THR A 101 -8.57 7.16 -4.41
CA THR A 101 -9.65 6.17 -4.61
C THR A 101 -9.40 4.86 -3.87
N LEU A 102 -8.27 4.74 -3.17
CA LEU A 102 -7.96 3.57 -2.34
C LEU A 102 -8.64 3.72 -0.98
N SER A 103 -9.34 2.68 -0.52
CA SER A 103 -10.02 2.72 0.78
C SER A 103 -9.02 2.83 1.94
N SER A 104 -9.44 3.52 3.01
CA SER A 104 -8.65 3.66 4.24
C SER A 104 -8.19 2.30 4.81
N SER A 105 -9.06 1.30 4.78
CA SER A 105 -8.74 -0.07 5.21
C SER A 105 -7.60 -0.71 4.42
N ARG A 106 -7.53 -0.47 3.11
CA ARG A 106 -6.47 -0.99 2.23
C ARG A 106 -5.17 -0.21 2.42
N ILE A 107 -5.27 1.09 2.67
CA ILE A 107 -4.14 1.95 3.02
C ILE A 107 -3.49 1.44 4.31
N GLN A 108 -4.26 1.25 5.38
CA GLN A 108 -3.78 0.74 6.67
C GLN A 108 -3.09 -0.63 6.53
N LYS A 109 -3.66 -1.55 5.74
CA LYS A 109 -3.02 -2.85 5.48
C LYS A 109 -1.67 -2.69 4.78
N LEU A 110 -1.57 -1.85 3.75
CA LEU A 110 -0.31 -1.59 3.05
C LEU A 110 0.71 -0.83 3.93
N ASP A 111 0.25 0.07 4.78
CA ASP A 111 1.07 0.78 5.78
C ASP A 111 1.69 -0.20 6.78
N SER A 112 0.89 -1.15 7.28
CA SER A 112 1.35 -2.14 8.28
C SER A 112 2.54 -2.98 7.80
N ILE A 113 2.65 -3.18 6.49
CA ILE A 113 3.77 -3.89 5.87
C ILE A 113 4.86 -2.96 5.34
N GLY A 114 4.81 -1.65 5.62
CA GLY A 114 5.83 -0.69 5.18
C GLY A 114 5.92 -0.53 3.67
N TYR A 115 4.82 -0.81 2.95
CA TYR A 115 4.77 -0.89 1.50
C TYR A 115 5.31 0.38 0.80
N TRP A 116 4.96 1.55 1.33
CA TRP A 116 5.32 2.84 0.73
C TRP A 116 6.79 3.21 0.95
N ALA A 117 7.36 2.83 2.11
CA ALA A 117 8.76 3.09 2.45
C ALA A 117 9.72 2.26 1.58
N ASP A 118 9.36 1.00 1.28
CA ASP A 118 10.18 0.13 0.43
C ASP A 118 10.16 0.53 -1.05
N HIS A 119 9.07 1.11 -1.53
CA HIS A 119 9.03 1.70 -2.87
C HIS A 119 10.00 2.90 -2.98
N GLN A 120 10.13 3.72 -1.94
CA GLN A 120 11.05 4.84 -1.91
C GLN A 120 12.52 4.40 -1.94
N ARG A 121 12.91 3.28 -1.31
CA ARG A 121 14.29 2.74 -1.42
C ARG A 121 14.69 2.43 -2.86
N LYS A 122 13.75 1.96 -3.70
CA LYS A 122 13.99 1.68 -5.11
C LYS A 122 14.15 2.95 -5.94
N LEU A 123 13.41 4.02 -5.61
CA LEU A 123 13.55 5.33 -6.25
C LEU A 123 14.85 6.03 -5.84
N TYR A 124 15.28 5.86 -4.59
CA TYR A 124 16.53 6.41 -4.07
C TYR A 124 17.76 5.79 -4.74
N LYS A 125 17.75 4.47 -4.99
CA LYS A 125 18.78 3.79 -5.80
C LYS A 125 18.76 4.18 -7.29
N LYS A 126 17.68 4.80 -7.79
CA LYS A 126 17.50 5.12 -9.23
C LYS A 126 17.46 6.63 -9.54
N ASN A 127 17.84 7.48 -8.59
CA ASN A 127 17.93 8.94 -8.76
C ASN A 127 16.68 9.60 -9.40
N THR A 128 15.49 9.05 -9.15
CA THR A 128 14.25 9.55 -9.78
C THR A 128 13.55 10.52 -8.83
N LEU A 129 14.04 11.76 -8.83
CA LEU A 129 13.47 12.92 -8.16
C LEU A 129 12.13 13.34 -8.78
N SER A 130 11.02 12.68 -8.41
CA SER A 130 9.70 13.29 -8.52
C SER A 130 8.65 12.43 -7.82
N PHE A 131 8.32 12.72 -6.56
CA PHE A 131 6.97 12.51 -6.05
C PHE A 131 6.74 13.46 -4.86
N LYS A 132 5.70 14.31 -4.98
CA LYS A 132 5.30 15.29 -3.96
C LYS A 132 4.86 14.58 -2.68
N TRP A 133 5.39 15.04 -1.55
CA TRP A 133 4.93 14.69 -0.21
C TRP A 133 3.50 15.19 0.00
N ASP A 134 2.64 14.37 0.60
CA ASP A 134 1.31 14.78 1.05
C ASP A 134 1.39 15.09 2.56
N PRO A 135 1.29 16.37 2.95
CA PRO A 135 1.39 16.81 4.34
C PRO A 135 0.16 16.46 5.21
N ARG A 136 -0.87 15.78 4.68
CA ARG A 136 -2.08 15.41 5.43
C ARG A 136 -2.02 14.04 6.10
N ASN A 137 -0.87 13.40 6.08
CA ASN A 137 -0.70 12.09 6.69
C ASN A 137 -0.10 12.23 8.09
N GLU A 138 -0.94 12.07 9.10
CA GLU A 138 -0.60 12.10 10.53
C GLU A 138 0.53 11.13 10.90
N TYR A 139 0.67 10.01 10.16
CA TYR A 139 1.77 9.07 10.32
C TYR A 139 3.12 9.64 9.82
N TYR A 140 3.12 10.45 8.75
CA TYR A 140 4.34 11.13 8.31
C TYR A 140 4.73 12.27 9.26
N ASP A 141 3.77 12.90 9.93
CA ASP A 141 4.07 13.89 10.98
C ASP A 141 4.73 13.24 12.21
N GLN A 142 4.30 12.05 12.62
CA GLN A 142 4.95 11.30 13.69
C GLN A 142 6.38 10.87 13.33
N LEU A 143 6.61 10.41 12.09
CA LEU A 143 7.94 10.07 11.60
C LEU A 143 8.84 11.30 11.45
N TRP A 144 8.27 12.42 10.98
CA TRP A 144 8.96 13.70 10.91
C TRP A 144 9.38 14.15 12.31
N LYS A 145 8.46 14.10 13.29
CA LYS A 145 8.72 14.48 14.67
C LYS A 145 9.83 13.63 15.28
N LYS A 146 9.80 12.32 15.08
CA LYS A 146 10.87 11.42 15.52
C LYS A 146 12.25 11.82 14.94
N LYS A 147 12.31 12.15 13.65
CA LYS A 147 13.56 12.58 13.00
C LYS A 147 14.02 13.96 13.45
N PHE A 148 13.07 14.85 13.74
CA PHE A 148 13.35 16.15 14.34
C PHE A 148 13.92 15.99 15.75
N ASP A 149 13.34 15.11 16.58
CA ASP A 149 13.84 14.80 17.92
C ASP A 149 15.26 14.20 17.87
N GLU A 150 15.54 13.29 16.92
CA GLU A 150 16.88 12.77 16.65
C GLU A 150 17.87 13.89 16.25
N LEU A 151 17.44 14.87 15.45
CA LEU A 151 18.26 16.03 15.10
C LEU A 151 18.52 16.95 16.30
N CYS A 152 17.53 17.15 17.18
CA CYS A 152 17.68 17.89 18.42
C CYS A 152 18.71 17.22 19.34
N ALA A 153 18.66 15.89 19.48
CA ALA A 153 19.65 15.14 20.23
C ALA A 153 21.06 15.25 19.61
N PHE A 154 21.16 15.16 18.28
CA PHE A 154 22.43 15.34 17.57
C PHE A 154 23.01 16.75 17.76
N LYS A 155 22.17 17.79 17.66
CA LYS A 155 22.57 19.18 17.90
C LYS A 155 23.03 19.41 19.33
N ALA A 156 22.37 18.79 20.31
CA ALA A 156 22.77 18.87 21.71
C ALA A 156 24.15 18.24 21.96
N GLN A 157 24.47 17.15 21.26
CA GLN A 157 25.75 16.45 21.38
C GLN A 157 26.90 17.12 20.60
N ASN A 158 26.61 17.67 19.41
CA ASN A 158 27.64 18.13 18.46
C ASN A 158 27.67 19.66 18.27
N GLY A 159 26.75 20.40 18.90
CA GLY A 159 26.64 21.86 18.76
C GLY A 159 26.08 22.34 17.41
N HIS A 160 25.87 21.45 16.43
CA HIS A 160 25.40 21.80 15.10
C HIS A 160 24.45 20.77 14.47
N CYS A 161 23.67 21.18 13.48
CA CYS A 161 22.79 20.29 12.69
C CYS A 161 23.43 19.76 11.39
N ASN A 162 24.76 19.87 11.24
CA ASN A 162 25.50 19.34 10.10
C ASN A 162 25.75 17.84 10.28
N VAL A 163 24.73 17.05 9.97
CA VAL A 163 24.82 15.59 10.02
C VAL A 163 25.41 15.09 8.70
N SER A 164 26.56 14.42 8.77
CA SER A 164 27.21 13.84 7.59
C SER A 164 26.37 12.70 7.00
N THR A 165 26.31 12.64 5.66
CA THR A 165 25.67 11.53 4.94
C THR A 165 26.56 10.28 4.86
N TYR A 166 27.82 10.37 5.30
CA TYR A 166 28.83 9.32 5.21
C TYR A 166 29.17 8.68 6.56
N ASP A 167 28.57 9.17 7.64
CA ASP A 167 28.77 8.62 8.99
C ASP A 167 27.88 7.40 9.20
N GLU A 168 28.45 6.20 9.35
CA GLU A 168 27.71 4.92 9.46
C GLU A 168 26.67 4.93 10.58
N GLN A 169 26.89 5.69 11.66
CA GLN A 169 25.95 5.78 12.78
C GLN A 169 24.79 6.75 12.52
N ASN A 170 25.02 7.80 11.73
CA ASN A 170 24.06 8.91 11.52
C ASN A 170 23.61 9.08 10.06
N THR A 171 23.95 8.14 9.16
CA THR A 171 23.66 8.22 7.72
C THR A 171 22.18 8.47 7.43
N SER A 172 21.27 7.84 8.20
CA SER A 172 19.83 8.03 8.05
C SER A 172 19.38 9.46 8.39
N LEU A 173 19.95 10.05 9.44
CA LEU A 173 19.65 11.42 9.86
C LEU A 173 20.28 12.44 8.90
N GLY A 174 21.51 12.18 8.42
CA GLY A 174 22.19 13.03 7.44
C GLY A 174 21.45 13.14 6.11
N GLN A 175 20.95 12.01 5.59
CA GLN A 175 20.13 12.00 4.38
C GLN A 175 18.81 12.75 4.57
N TRP A 176 18.17 12.59 5.74
CA TRP A 176 16.95 13.31 6.07
C TRP A 176 17.16 14.83 6.16
N VAL A 177 18.21 15.29 6.85
CA VAL A 177 18.58 16.72 6.94
C VAL A 177 18.87 17.31 5.55
N ASN A 178 19.59 16.56 4.70
CA ASN A 178 19.89 17.01 3.34
C ASN A 178 18.59 17.19 2.51
N HIS A 179 17.63 16.28 2.66
CA HIS A 179 16.32 16.43 2.02
C HIS A 179 15.57 17.67 2.52
N GLN A 180 15.57 17.97 3.83
CA GLN A 180 14.95 19.19 4.35
C GLN A 180 15.57 20.45 3.72
N ARG A 181 16.90 20.50 3.55
CA ARG A 181 17.60 21.61 2.87
C ARG A 181 17.20 21.75 1.40
N VAL A 182 17.08 20.63 0.69
CA VAL A 182 16.64 20.60 -0.71
C VAL A 182 15.19 21.08 -0.85
N PHE A 183 14.30 20.68 0.05
CA PHE A 183 12.91 21.13 0.04
C PHE A 183 12.79 22.62 0.37
N TYR A 184 13.63 23.14 1.27
CA TYR A 184 13.65 24.56 1.62
C TYR A 184 14.06 25.39 0.41
N LYS A 185 15.12 24.96 -0.27
CA LYS A 185 15.58 25.59 -1.52
C LYS A 185 14.55 25.55 -2.65
N LYS A 186 13.63 24.58 -2.63
CA LYS A 186 12.57 24.41 -3.65
C LYS A 186 11.24 25.07 -3.27
N ASN A 187 11.14 25.77 -2.13
CA ASN A 187 9.91 26.37 -1.60
C ASN A 187 8.74 25.37 -1.48
N THR A 188 9.03 24.09 -1.21
CA THR A 188 8.01 23.04 -1.10
C THR A 188 7.77 22.57 0.34
N LEU A 189 8.41 23.20 1.33
CA LEU A 189 8.08 22.97 2.74
C LEU A 189 6.82 23.73 3.12
N SER A 190 6.00 23.11 3.97
CA SER A 190 4.91 23.82 4.65
C SER A 190 5.48 24.92 5.54
N SER A 191 4.76 26.03 5.67
CA SER A 191 5.11 27.14 6.57
C SER A 191 5.37 26.69 8.00
N ASP A 192 4.63 25.69 8.48
CA ASP A 192 4.71 25.14 9.84
C ASP A 192 5.98 24.31 10.12
N ARG A 193 6.90 24.24 9.15
CA ARG A 193 8.14 23.46 9.19
C ARG A 193 9.38 24.30 8.86
N ILE A 194 9.20 25.62 8.68
CA ILE A 194 10.26 26.59 8.38
C ILE A 194 10.64 27.43 9.61
N GLN A 195 9.80 27.43 10.66
CA GLN A 195 10.08 28.04 11.96
C GLN A 195 11.14 27.27 12.75
#